data_AF-A0A963V3E3-F1
#
_entry.id   AF-A0A963V3E3-F1
#
_cell.length_a   1.000
_cell.length_b   1.000
_cell.length_c   1.000
_cell.angle_alpha   90.00
_cell.angle_beta   90.00
_cell.angle_gamma   90.00
#
_symmetry.space_group_name_H-M   'P 1'
#
loop_
_entity.id
_entity.type
_entity.pdbx_description
1 polymer ?
#
loop_
_entity_poly.entity_id
_entity_poly.type
_entity_poly.pdbx_seq_one_letter_code
_entity_poly.pdbx_strand_id
1 'polypeptide(L)'
;DAAKQFIEWATSKSYIELVASKEGWANVPPGARTSLYENPDYQAVPFAKMTLDSILSADPNNPTVEPVPYVGVQFAAIPEFAGIATDVSQEFSAAYAGQQSVEEALAKAQAIATDAMEAAGY
;
A
#
# COMPACT_ATOMS: atom_id res chain seq x y z
N ASP A 1 26.14 -11.06 -2.55
CA ASP A 1 26.67 -10.11 -3.56
C ASP A 1 25.75 -9.92 -4.77
N ALA A 2 25.46 -10.96 -5.56
CA ALA A 2 24.61 -10.83 -6.76
C ALA A 2 23.21 -10.25 -6.48
N ALA A 3 22.53 -10.69 -5.41
CA ALA A 3 21.22 -10.16 -5.04
C ALA A 3 21.23 -8.64 -4.73
N LYS A 4 22.31 -8.16 -4.10
CA LYS A 4 22.47 -6.73 -3.78
C LYS A 4 22.66 -5.91 -5.06
N GLN A 5 23.52 -6.36 -5.96
CA GLN A 5 23.74 -5.72 -7.26
C GLN A 5 22.44 -5.66 -8.07
N PHE A 6 21.64 -6.72 -8.05
CA PHE A 6 20.35 -6.75 -8.73
C PHE A 6 19.39 -5.70 -8.16
N ILE A 7 19.26 -5.60 -6.83
CA ILE A 7 18.40 -4.58 -6.18
C ILE A 7 18.89 -3.17 -6.53
N GLU A 8 20.20 -2.93 -6.46
CA GLU A 8 20.78 -1.63 -6.82
C GLU A 8 20.46 -1.27 -8.28
N TRP A 9 20.59 -2.23 -9.20
CA TRP A 9 20.24 -2.03 -10.60
C TRP A 9 18.74 -1.79 -10.79
N ALA A 10 17.87 -2.68 -10.30
CA ALA A 10 16.42 -2.64 -10.51
C ALA A 10 15.74 -1.40 -9.89
N THR A 11 16.37 -0.78 -8.89
CA THR A 11 15.87 0.44 -8.24
C THR A 11 16.58 1.71 -8.71
N SER A 12 17.52 1.63 -9.66
CA SER A 12 18.33 2.75 -10.13
C SER A 12 17.59 3.72 -11.05
N LYS A 13 18.19 4.90 -11.29
CA LYS A 13 17.73 5.82 -12.35
C LYS A 13 17.89 5.20 -13.74
N SER A 14 18.96 4.45 -13.98
CA SER A 14 19.20 3.83 -15.29
C SER A 14 18.18 2.73 -15.62
N TYR A 15 17.60 2.07 -14.62
CA TYR A 15 16.47 1.16 -14.86
C TYR A 15 15.21 1.91 -15.32
N ILE A 16 14.91 3.07 -14.72
CA ILE A 16 13.81 3.93 -15.16
C ILE A 16 14.04 4.38 -16.61
N GLU A 17 15.24 4.85 -16.94
CA GLU A 17 15.61 5.26 -18.30
C GLU A 17 15.52 4.08 -19.29
N LEU A 18 15.93 2.88 -18.87
CA LEU A 18 15.77 1.66 -19.67
C LEU A 18 14.31 1.40 -19.99
N VAL A 19 13.42 1.40 -19.00
CA VAL A 19 11.98 1.20 -19.22
C VAL A 19 11.41 2.32 -20.10
N ALA A 20 11.76 3.58 -19.85
CA ALA A 20 11.32 4.70 -20.68
C ALA A 20 11.74 4.52 -22.15
N SER A 21 12.96 4.02 -22.41
CA SER A 21 13.46 3.79 -23.77
C SER A 21 12.77 2.64 -24.50
N LYS A 22 12.18 1.68 -23.77
CA LYS A 22 11.55 0.48 -24.33
C LYS A 22 10.04 0.62 -24.43
N GLU A 23 9.43 1.16 -23.38
CA GLU A 23 7.98 1.16 -23.16
C GLU A 23 7.42 2.59 -23.06
N GLY A 24 8.26 3.62 -23.03
CA GLY A 24 7.85 5.02 -22.89
C GLY A 24 7.72 5.50 -21.44
N TRP A 25 7.79 6.82 -21.25
CA TRP A 25 7.84 7.46 -19.94
C TRP A 25 6.61 7.20 -19.06
N ALA A 26 5.43 6.99 -19.64
CA ALA A 26 4.23 6.67 -18.87
C ALA A 26 4.27 5.27 -18.20
N ASN A 27 5.17 4.39 -18.64
CA ASN A 27 5.25 3.00 -18.19
C ASN A 27 6.41 2.74 -17.21
N VAL A 28 7.16 3.77 -16.81
CA VAL A 28 8.24 3.62 -15.84
C VAL A 28 7.70 3.37 -14.42
N PRO A 29 8.45 2.68 -13.54
CA PRO A 29 8.07 2.54 -12.14
C PRO A 29 7.98 3.92 -11.43
N PRO A 30 6.81 4.34 -10.92
CA PRO A 30 6.62 5.65 -10.30
C PRO A 30 6.97 5.64 -8.80
N GLY A 31 6.90 6.81 -8.16
CA GLY A 31 6.81 6.94 -6.70
C GLY A 31 8.10 6.75 -5.88
N ALA A 32 9.15 6.18 -6.47
CA ALA A 32 10.36 5.83 -5.72
C ALA A 32 11.46 6.91 -5.69
N ARG A 33 11.41 7.92 -6.59
CA ARG A 33 12.52 8.89 -6.76
C ARG A 33 12.02 10.30 -7.06
N THR A 34 12.51 11.29 -6.30
CA THR A 34 12.28 12.71 -6.59
C THR A 34 12.73 13.10 -8.00
N SER A 35 13.90 12.61 -8.43
CA SER A 35 14.45 12.92 -9.76
C SER A 35 13.58 12.46 -10.93
N LEU A 36 12.68 11.50 -10.72
CA LEU A 36 11.70 11.11 -11.74
C LEU A 36 10.67 12.24 -11.95
N TYR A 37 10.16 12.81 -10.86
CA TYR A 37 9.16 13.88 -10.91
C TYR A 37 9.74 15.27 -11.24
N GLU A 38 11.07 15.42 -11.17
CA GLU A 38 11.81 16.58 -11.68
C GLU A 38 12.13 16.49 -13.19
N ASN A 39 11.98 15.30 -13.79
CA ASN A 39 12.27 15.09 -15.21
C ASN A 39 11.16 15.71 -16.10
N PRO A 40 11.49 16.62 -17.03
CA PRO A 40 10.50 17.25 -17.90
C PRO A 40 9.67 16.27 -18.74
N ASP A 41 10.28 15.19 -19.23
CA ASP A 41 9.58 14.19 -20.04
C ASP A 41 8.52 13.44 -19.22
N TYR A 42 8.83 13.18 -17.95
CA TYR A 42 7.90 12.52 -17.04
C TYR A 42 6.86 13.49 -16.48
N GLN A 43 7.19 14.77 -16.30
CA GLN A 43 6.21 15.81 -15.95
C GLN A 43 5.13 15.98 -17.03
N ALA A 44 5.45 15.69 -18.29
CA ALA A 44 4.48 15.67 -19.37
C ALA A 44 3.48 14.49 -19.29
N VAL A 45 3.75 13.48 -18.44
CA VAL A 45 2.82 12.36 -18.20
C VAL A 45 1.63 12.87 -17.37
N PRO A 46 0.38 12.76 -17.86
CA PRO A 46 -0.77 13.46 -17.26
C PRO A 46 -1.05 13.16 -15.78
N PHE A 47 -0.75 11.94 -15.33
CA PHE A 47 -1.00 11.51 -13.96
C PHE A 47 0.17 11.79 -13.00
N ALA A 48 1.36 12.17 -13.49
CA ALA A 48 2.56 12.26 -12.67
C ALA A 48 2.40 13.19 -11.47
N LYS A 49 1.87 14.40 -11.69
CA LYS A 49 1.64 15.36 -10.60
C LYS A 49 0.67 14.83 -9.55
N MET A 50 -0.48 14.31 -9.98
CA MET A 50 -1.48 13.77 -9.05
C MET A 50 -0.93 12.61 -8.23
N THR A 51 -0.18 11.70 -8.86
CA THR A 51 0.48 10.59 -8.15
C THR A 51 1.45 11.10 -7.07
N LEU A 52 2.31 12.08 -7.40
CA LEU A 52 3.25 12.63 -6.40
C LEU A 52 2.50 13.33 -5.27
N ASP A 53 1.53 14.18 -5.59
CA ASP A 53 0.75 14.90 -4.61
C ASP A 53 0.02 13.94 -3.66
N SER A 54 -0.56 12.85 -4.18
CA SER A 54 -1.19 11.80 -3.38
C SER A 54 -0.20 11.10 -2.44
N ILE A 55 0.99 10.73 -2.95
CA ILE A 55 2.05 10.13 -2.13
C ILE A 55 2.46 11.06 -0.98
N LEU A 56 2.64 12.35 -1.27
CA LEU A 56 3.07 13.35 -0.28
C LEU A 56 1.96 13.71 0.71
N SER A 57 0.69 13.54 0.33
CA SER A 57 -0.46 13.80 1.21
C SER A 57 -0.79 12.64 2.16
N ALA A 58 -0.30 11.44 1.89
CA ALA A 58 -0.55 10.28 2.73
C ALA A 58 0.15 10.44 4.09
N ASP A 59 -0.61 10.37 5.18
CA ASP A 59 -0.07 10.44 6.54
C ASP A 59 -0.27 9.10 7.29
N PRO A 60 0.68 8.16 7.18
CA PRO A 60 0.60 6.91 7.93
C PRO A 60 0.80 7.10 9.44
N ASN A 61 1.32 8.24 9.91
CA ASN A 61 1.52 8.48 11.35
C ASN A 61 0.26 9.03 12.02
N ASN A 62 -0.63 9.67 11.26
CA ASN A 62 -1.96 10.10 11.71
C ASN A 62 -3.03 9.61 10.72
N PRO A 63 -3.25 8.29 10.61
CA PRO A 63 -4.04 7.72 9.52
C PRO A 63 -5.56 7.89 9.69
N THR A 64 -6.01 8.31 10.87
CA THR A 64 -7.43 8.40 11.25
C THR A 64 -7.76 9.76 11.88
N VAL A 65 -9.05 10.13 11.87
CA VAL A 65 -9.56 11.35 12.51
C VAL A 65 -9.30 11.33 14.01
N GLU A 66 -9.60 10.19 14.65
CA GLU A 66 -9.33 9.97 16.06
C GLU A 66 -7.92 9.36 16.26
N PRO A 67 -7.22 9.66 17.36
CA PRO A 67 -5.94 9.04 17.66
C PRO A 67 -6.01 7.51 17.75
N VAL A 68 -5.03 6.83 17.14
CA VAL A 68 -4.89 5.38 17.16
C VAL A 68 -3.48 4.96 17.55
N PRO A 69 -3.27 3.75 18.12
CA PRO A 69 -1.95 3.31 18.57
C PRO A 69 -1.07 2.68 17.48
N TYR A 70 -1.50 2.66 16.22
CA TYR A 70 -0.78 2.04 15.10
C TYR A 70 -0.37 3.05 14.02
N VAL A 71 0.59 2.65 13.19
CA VAL A 71 1.03 3.38 11.98
C VAL A 71 0.48 2.66 10.73
N GLY A 72 0.15 3.41 9.69
CA GLY A 72 -0.25 2.92 8.38
C GLY A 72 -1.66 3.35 7.97
N VAL A 73 -1.85 3.67 6.69
CA VAL A 73 -3.11 4.21 6.17
C VAL A 73 -4.10 3.10 5.83
N GLN A 74 -3.65 2.12 5.04
CA GLN A 74 -4.45 1.01 4.52
C GLN A 74 -4.15 -0.32 5.22
N PHE A 75 -3.19 -0.32 6.14
CA PHE A 75 -2.82 -1.45 6.98
C PHE A 75 -2.39 -0.94 8.36
N ALA A 76 -2.57 -1.75 9.40
CA ALA A 76 -1.92 -1.48 10.68
C ALA A 76 -0.54 -2.14 10.67
N ALA A 77 0.51 -1.37 10.99
CA ALA A 77 1.90 -1.83 11.00
C ALA A 77 2.24 -2.71 12.22
N ILE A 78 1.52 -3.81 12.37
CA ILE A 78 1.73 -4.85 13.38
C ILE A 78 1.96 -6.22 12.70
N PRO A 79 2.76 -7.13 13.28
CA PRO A 79 3.02 -8.44 12.69
C PRO A 79 1.77 -9.27 12.40
N GLU A 80 0.74 -9.13 13.22
CA GLU A 80 -0.50 -9.91 13.18
C GLU A 80 -1.43 -9.49 12.03
N PHE A 81 -1.23 -8.29 11.48
CA PHE A 81 -2.17 -7.69 10.53
C PHE A 81 -2.36 -8.55 9.28
N ALA A 82 -1.32 -9.25 8.81
CA ALA A 82 -1.43 -10.10 7.63
C ALA A 82 -2.48 -11.22 7.81
N GLY A 83 -2.54 -11.83 9.00
CA GLY A 83 -3.54 -12.84 9.33
C GLY A 83 -4.92 -12.22 9.52
N ILE A 84 -5.01 -11.21 10.39
CA ILE A 84 -6.27 -10.49 10.69
C ILE A 84 -6.92 -9.98 9.40
N ALA A 85 -6.17 -9.27 8.57
CA ALA A 85 -6.69 -8.69 7.33
C ALA A 85 -7.14 -9.76 6.34
N THR A 86 -6.47 -10.93 6.29
CA THR A 86 -6.89 -12.04 5.43
C THR A 86 -8.26 -12.55 5.83
N ASP A 87 -8.45 -12.86 7.11
CA ASP A 87 -9.69 -13.46 7.60
C ASP A 87 -10.84 -12.46 7.60
N VAL A 88 -10.61 -11.22 8.03
CA VAL A 88 -11.59 -10.12 7.94
C VAL A 88 -12.02 -9.86 6.50
N SER A 89 -11.09 -9.89 5.55
CA SER A 89 -11.41 -9.67 4.13
C SER A 89 -12.29 -10.78 3.55
N GLN A 90 -12.18 -12.02 4.03
CA GLN A 90 -13.07 -13.11 3.62
C GLN A 90 -14.51 -12.84 4.07
N GLU A 91 -14.71 -12.37 5.31
CA GLU A 91 -16.03 -12.00 5.82
C GLU A 91 -16.65 -10.84 5.04
N PHE A 92 -15.85 -9.82 4.71
CA PHE A 92 -16.30 -8.70 3.90
C PHE A 92 -16.63 -9.12 2.46
N SER A 93 -15.84 -10.04 1.88
CA SER A 93 -16.11 -10.61 0.56
C SER A 93 -17.43 -11.39 0.55
N ALA A 94 -17.74 -12.15 1.61
CA ALA A 94 -19.00 -12.88 1.72
C ALA A 94 -20.21 -11.95 1.89
N ALA A 95 -20.07 -10.87 2.67
CA ALA A 95 -21.12 -9.84 2.76
C ALA A 95 -21.35 -9.15 1.40
N TYR A 96 -20.28 -8.80 0.69
CA TYR A 96 -20.37 -8.22 -0.65
C TYR A 96 -21.07 -9.15 -1.66
N ALA A 97 -20.84 -10.47 -1.54
CA ALA A 97 -21.51 -11.49 -2.34
C ALA A 97 -22.96 -11.78 -1.91
N GLY A 98 -23.48 -11.12 -0.87
CA GLY A 98 -24.84 -11.34 -0.36
C GLY A 98 -25.03 -12.65 0.41
N GLN A 99 -23.94 -13.28 0.86
CA GLN A 99 -23.97 -14.55 1.59
C GLN A 99 -24.24 -14.37 3.08
N GLN A 100 -24.03 -13.17 3.61
CA GLN A 100 -24.33 -12.76 4.97
C GLN A 100 -24.66 -11.26 5.02
N SER A 101 -25.23 -10.79 6.13
CA SER A 101 -25.48 -9.36 6.31
C SER A 101 -24.19 -8.60 6.63
N VAL A 102 -24.22 -7.27 6.48
CA VAL A 102 -23.10 -6.40 6.88
C VAL A 102 -22.85 -6.51 8.39
N GLU A 103 -23.91 -6.55 9.19
CA GLU A 103 -23.83 -6.68 10.64
C GLU A 103 -23.18 -8.02 11.05
N GLU A 104 -23.53 -9.11 10.38
CA GLU A 104 -22.93 -10.43 10.62
C GLU A 104 -21.43 -10.43 10.30
N ALA A 105 -21.04 -9.87 9.15
CA ALA A 105 -19.64 -9.76 8.77
C ALA A 105 -18.83 -8.88 9.74
N LEU A 106 -19.39 -7.76 10.19
CA LEU A 106 -18.73 -6.90 11.19
C LEU A 106 -18.57 -7.61 12.55
N ALA A 107 -19.58 -8.36 12.99
CA ALA A 107 -19.50 -9.13 14.23
C ALA A 107 -18.42 -10.22 14.17
N LYS A 108 -18.32 -10.94 13.04
CA LYS A 108 -17.27 -11.94 12.82
C LYS A 108 -15.89 -11.30 12.72
N ALA A 109 -15.76 -10.20 11.99
CA ALA A 109 -14.51 -9.44 11.89
C ALA A 109 -14.02 -8.95 13.27
N GLN A 110 -14.93 -8.47 14.11
CA GLN A 110 -14.62 -8.09 15.49
C GLN A 110 -14.10 -9.28 16.30
N ALA A 111 -14.77 -10.44 16.23
CA ALA A 111 -14.33 -11.64 16.94
C ALA A 111 -12.92 -12.10 16.49
N ILE A 112 -12.68 -12.17 15.18
CA ILE A 112 -11.38 -12.50 14.59
C ILE A 112 -10.28 -11.58 15.10
N ALA A 113 -10.52 -10.26 15.04
CA ALA A 113 -9.53 -9.28 15.47
C ALA A 113 -9.28 -9.36 16.99
N THR A 114 -10.33 -9.48 17.80
CA THR A 114 -10.19 -9.64 19.26
C THR A 114 -9.36 -10.88 19.60
N ASP A 115 -9.71 -12.04 19.06
CA ASP A 115 -9.02 -13.30 19.36
C ASP A 115 -7.53 -13.24 18.97
N ALA A 116 -7.21 -12.66 17.82
CA ALA A 116 -5.83 -12.50 17.36
C ALA A 116 -5.02 -11.54 18.25
N MET A 117 -5.61 -10.41 18.66
CA MET A 117 -4.94 -9.43 19.50
C MET A 117 -4.74 -9.94 20.93
N GLU A 118 -5.72 -10.65 21.50
CA GLU A 118 -5.58 -11.32 22.79
C GLU A 118 -4.48 -12.40 22.76
N ALA A 119 -4.44 -13.22 21.70
CA ALA A 119 -3.40 -14.24 21.54
C ALA A 119 -1.98 -13.62 21.38
N ALA A 120 -1.89 -12.43 20.81
CA ALA A 120 -0.64 -11.68 20.67
C ALA A 120 -0.25 -10.89 21.94
N GLY A 121 -1.13 -10.82 22.95
CA GLY A 121 -0.85 -10.23 24.26
C GLY A 121 -1.07 -8.72 24.34
N TYR A 122 -1.97 -8.17 23.52
CA TYR A 122 -2.42 -6.79 23.61
C TYR A 122 -3.52 -6.57 24.67
#